data_AF-A0A7X8YVU0-F1
#
_entry.id   AF-A0A7X8YVU0-F1
#
_cell.length_a   1.000
_cell.length_b   1.000
_cell.length_c   1.000
_cell.angle_alpha   90.00
_cell.angle_beta   90.00
_cell.angle_gamma   90.00
#
_symmetry.space_group_name_H-M   'P 1'
#
loop_
_entity.id
_entity.type
_entity.pdbx_description
1 polymer ?
#
loop_
_entity_poly.entity_id
_entity_poly.type
_entity_poly.pdbx_seq_one_letter_code
_entity_poly.pdbx_strand_id
1 'polypeptide(L)'
;MRVAIAVPVGADEGVFDLEAELSAWLCSAGGIGPTMSWMTRLEVVEELPRTSNGSGANRGRHGSGKGGQIAVLWTSLDEEEGWTKPTVGEVEMVEAALLASQRDEYADLAILGAKAIPVIKLNKAYPYLKKYLEKGVLSLTDGGPEAAKGRYAVGVGVALTLLDEGIRKRQDAEGSPNESWILASQQALARGVLSMRPSFDELARETGVED
;
A
#
# COMPACT_ATOMS: atom_id res chain seq x y z
N MET A 1 15.28 -0.60 -1.75
CA MET A 1 16.62 0.02 -1.83
C MET A 1 16.86 0.84 -0.57
N ARG A 2 17.74 0.35 0.30
CA ARG A 2 18.32 1.13 1.39
C ARG A 2 19.69 1.61 0.91
N VAL A 3 19.96 2.92 1.01
CA VAL A 3 21.27 3.50 0.71
C VAL A 3 21.95 3.79 2.04
N ALA A 4 22.99 3.04 2.37
CA ALA A 4 23.84 3.34 3.52
C ALA A 4 24.99 4.22 3.04
N ILE A 5 25.17 5.37 3.70
CA ILE A 5 26.22 6.33 3.37
C ILE A 5 27.21 6.31 4.52
N ALA A 6 28.45 5.92 4.23
CA ALA A 6 29.54 6.03 5.18
C ALA A 6 30.28 7.34 4.91
N VAL A 7 30.27 8.25 5.88
CA VAL A 7 31.08 9.48 5.83
C VAL A 7 32.51 9.10 6.24
N PRO A 8 33.54 9.36 5.40
CA PRO A 8 34.92 9.06 5.75
C PRO A 8 35.37 9.80 7.01
N VAL A 9 36.23 9.14 7.80
CA VAL A 9 36.86 9.79 8.96
C VAL A 9 37.75 10.92 8.45
N GLY A 10 37.41 12.17 8.81
CA GLY A 10 38.08 13.39 8.34
C GLY A 10 37.41 14.08 7.14
N ALA A 11 36.17 13.72 6.81
CA ALA A 11 35.38 14.49 5.83
C ALA A 11 35.10 15.91 6.34
N ASP A 12 35.11 16.89 5.43
CA ASP A 12 34.80 18.28 5.76
C ASP A 12 33.35 18.42 6.24
N GLU A 13 33.16 19.20 7.30
CA GLU A 13 31.83 19.61 7.74
C GLU A 13 31.19 20.55 6.72
N GLY A 14 29.87 20.42 6.55
CA GLY A 14 29.15 21.27 5.61
C GLY A 14 27.90 20.65 5.05
N VAL A 15 27.34 21.36 4.06
CA VAL A 15 26.12 21.00 3.37
C VAL A 15 26.48 20.47 1.99
N PHE A 16 26.02 19.25 1.71
CA PHE A 16 26.26 18.54 0.47
C PHE A 16 24.93 18.14 -0.17
N ASP A 17 24.90 18.08 -1.49
CA ASP A 17 23.81 17.44 -2.21
C ASP A 17 24.21 16.01 -2.55
N LEU A 18 23.41 15.05 -2.09
CA LEU A 18 23.52 13.65 -2.42
C LEU A 18 22.56 13.34 -3.55
N GLU A 19 23.10 12.97 -4.71
CA GLU A 19 22.35 12.38 -5.81
C GLU A 19 22.45 10.86 -5.77
N ALA A 20 21.31 10.18 -5.72
CA ALA A 20 21.21 8.75 -5.86
C ALA A 20 20.55 8.43 -7.22
N GLU A 21 21.28 7.69 -8.06
CA GLU A 21 20.80 7.27 -9.37
C GLU A 21 20.58 5.75 -9.41
N LEU A 22 19.40 5.35 -9.88
CA LEU A 22 19.09 3.97 -10.25
C LEU A 22 18.96 3.88 -11.77
N SER A 23 20.10 3.69 -12.44
CA SER A 23 20.15 3.52 -13.89
C SER A 23 19.50 2.20 -14.29
N ALA A 24 18.71 2.22 -15.38
CA ALA A 24 18.08 1.04 -16.00
C ALA A 24 17.16 0.20 -15.09
N TRP A 25 16.78 0.67 -13.90
CA TRP A 25 15.94 -0.08 -12.95
C TRP A 25 14.65 -0.61 -13.58
N LEU A 26 14.03 0.22 -14.43
CA LEU A 26 12.78 -0.13 -15.10
C LEU A 26 13.01 -1.14 -16.23
N CYS A 27 14.15 -1.08 -16.92
CA CYS A 27 14.55 -2.08 -17.94
C CYS A 27 14.85 -3.43 -17.29
N SER A 28 15.53 -3.43 -16.13
CA SER A 28 15.81 -4.64 -15.36
C SER A 28 14.54 -5.29 -14.80
N ALA A 29 13.48 -4.51 -14.58
CA ALA A 29 12.15 -4.98 -14.20
C ALA A 29 11.22 -5.33 -15.38
N GLY A 30 11.73 -5.33 -16.62
CA GLY A 30 10.97 -5.67 -17.83
C GLY A 30 10.06 -4.56 -18.37
N GLY A 31 10.20 -3.33 -17.86
CA GLY A 31 9.52 -2.13 -18.34
C GLY A 31 10.37 -1.27 -19.29
N ILE A 32 9.82 -0.12 -19.69
CA ILE A 32 10.47 0.86 -20.57
C ILE A 32 10.29 2.24 -19.94
N GLY A 33 11.38 2.96 -19.65
CA GLY A 33 11.27 4.28 -19.02
C GLY A 33 12.57 4.78 -18.40
N PRO A 34 12.55 6.01 -17.86
CA PRO A 34 13.76 6.76 -17.53
C PRO A 34 14.45 6.23 -16.27
N THR A 35 15.73 6.57 -16.16
CA THR A 35 16.50 6.45 -14.92
C THR A 35 15.78 7.18 -13.79
N MET A 36 15.69 6.54 -12.63
CA MET A 36 15.19 7.19 -11.42
C MET A 36 16.37 7.89 -10.73
N SER A 37 16.27 9.20 -10.54
CA SER A 37 17.21 9.97 -9.73
C SER A 37 16.47 10.65 -8.57
N TRP A 38 17.13 10.69 -7.42
CA TRP A 38 16.67 11.40 -6.24
C TRP A 38 17.82 12.22 -5.68
N MET A 39 17.56 13.50 -5.43
CA MET A 39 18.53 14.42 -4.83
C MET A 39 18.06 14.82 -3.44
N THR A 40 18.93 14.66 -2.44
CA THR A 40 18.67 15.08 -1.06
C THR A 40 19.84 15.85 -0.50
N ARG A 41 19.53 16.83 0.34
CA ARG A 41 20.54 17.56 1.09
C ARG A 41 21.04 16.72 2.26
N LEU A 42 22.35 16.68 2.45
CA LEU A 42 23.04 16.01 3.55
C LEU A 42 23.88 17.05 4.29
N GLU A 43 23.84 17.04 5.62
CA GLU A 43 24.63 17.93 6.46
C GLU A 43 25.58 17.08 7.30
N VAL A 44 26.88 17.31 7.16
CA VAL A 44 27.94 16.65 7.93
C VAL A 44 28.29 17.58 9.09
N VAL A 45 28.08 17.10 10.31
CA VAL A 45 28.36 17.82 11.57
C VAL A 45 29.15 16.92 12.52
N GLU A 46 29.99 17.53 13.37
CA GLU A 46 30.80 16.82 14.36
C GLU A 46 29.94 16.20 15.48
N GLU A 47 28.92 16.91 15.95
CA GLU A 47 27.98 16.46 16.98
C GLU A 47 26.55 16.75 16.54
N LEU A 48 25.70 15.71 16.55
CA LEU A 48 24.27 15.89 16.28
C LEU A 48 23.67 16.79 17.37
N PRO A 49 22.89 17.83 17.03
CA PRO A 49 22.26 18.67 18.03
C PRO A 49 21.38 17.81 18.94
N ARG A 50 21.61 17.93 20.25
CA ARG A 50 20.83 17.22 21.29
C ARG A 50 19.36 17.57 21.17
N THR A 51 18.58 16.75 20.50
CA THR A 51 17.13 16.77 20.61
C THR A 51 16.77 16.27 22.02
N SER A 52 16.11 17.12 22.79
CA SER A 52 15.63 16.75 24.12
C SER A 52 14.60 15.62 23.98
N ASN A 53 15.01 14.39 24.26
CA ASN A 53 14.12 13.25 24.45
C ASN A 53 13.28 13.47 25.71
N GLY A 54 12.12 14.12 25.55
CA GLY A 54 11.05 14.08 26.52
C GLY A 54 10.40 12.70 26.49
N SER A 55 10.74 11.86 27.45
CA SER A 55 10.02 10.61 27.76
C SER A 55 8.61 10.94 28.26
N GLY A 56 7.68 11.16 27.32
CA GLY A 56 6.27 11.33 27.59
C GLY A 56 5.58 9.97 27.70
N ALA A 57 5.16 9.62 28.91
CA ALA A 57 4.30 8.48 29.24
C ALA A 57 2.86 8.65 28.69
N ASN A 58 2.72 8.95 27.40
CA ASN A 58 1.43 8.91 26.71
C ASN A 58 1.37 7.66 25.86
N ARG A 59 0.64 6.65 26.36
CA ARG A 59 0.03 5.62 25.52
C ARG A 59 -0.56 6.31 24.29
N GLY A 60 -0.20 5.82 23.11
CA GLY A 60 -0.46 6.43 21.81
C GLY A 60 -1.88 6.96 21.69
N ARG A 61 -2.04 8.26 21.95
CA ARG A 61 -3.18 9.06 21.57
C ARG A 61 -2.76 9.86 20.34
N HIS A 62 -2.38 9.15 19.29
CA HIS A 62 -2.31 9.70 17.95
C HIS A 62 -3.56 9.22 17.25
N GLY A 63 -4.64 9.98 17.44
CA GLY A 63 -5.80 9.85 16.57
C GLY A 63 -5.34 9.98 15.14
N SER A 64 -5.84 9.09 14.29
CA SER A 64 -5.62 9.07 12.86
C SER A 64 -5.68 10.50 12.32
N GLY A 65 -4.54 10.98 11.79
CA GLY A 65 -4.46 12.28 11.16
C GLY A 65 -5.53 12.42 10.06
N LYS A 66 -5.84 13.67 9.69
CA LYS A 66 -6.83 14.07 8.67
C LYS A 66 -6.51 13.57 7.23
N GLY A 67 -6.01 12.36 7.05
CA GLY A 67 -6.05 11.65 5.77
C GLY A 67 -7.47 11.16 5.50
N GLY A 68 -7.82 10.97 4.23
CA GLY A 68 -9.03 10.22 3.87
C GLY A 68 -8.93 8.83 4.49
N GLN A 69 -9.77 8.55 5.49
CA GLN A 69 -9.73 7.29 6.21
C GLN A 69 -10.35 6.22 5.30
N ILE A 70 -9.51 5.32 4.80
CA ILE A 70 -9.91 4.16 4.01
C ILE A 70 -9.79 2.94 4.93
N ALA A 71 -10.83 2.12 4.99
CA ALA A 71 -10.79 0.83 5.67
C ALA A 71 -10.59 -0.31 4.66
N VAL A 72 -10.00 -1.42 5.08
CA VAL A 72 -9.75 -2.59 4.23
C VAL A 72 -10.21 -3.85 4.92
N LEU A 73 -11.20 -4.53 4.34
CA LEU A 73 -11.78 -5.76 4.87
C LEU A 73 -11.43 -6.94 3.98
N TRP A 74 -10.96 -8.02 4.58
CA TRP A 74 -10.91 -9.31 3.91
C TRP A 74 -12.24 -10.03 4.14
N THR A 75 -12.94 -10.34 3.06
CA THR A 75 -14.27 -10.97 3.07
C THR A 75 -14.30 -12.21 2.16
N SER A 76 -15.39 -12.94 2.17
CA SER A 76 -15.58 -14.22 1.49
C SER A 76 -16.80 -14.21 0.57
N LEU A 77 -16.88 -15.21 -0.31
CA LEU A 77 -17.99 -15.34 -1.27
C LEU A 77 -19.35 -15.57 -0.57
N ASP A 78 -19.34 -16.10 0.65
CA ASP A 78 -20.55 -16.35 1.42
C ASP A 78 -21.03 -15.10 2.17
N GLU A 79 -20.14 -14.12 2.37
CA GLU A 79 -20.42 -12.86 3.06
C GLU A 79 -20.90 -11.77 2.10
N GLU A 80 -20.54 -11.85 0.81
CA GLU A 80 -20.87 -10.82 -0.20
C GLU A 80 -21.78 -11.35 -1.30
N GLU A 81 -22.93 -10.71 -1.46
CA GLU A 81 -23.90 -11.06 -2.50
C GLU A 81 -23.36 -10.73 -3.90
N GLY A 82 -23.56 -11.63 -4.86
CA GLY A 82 -23.13 -11.45 -6.25
C GLY A 82 -21.63 -11.69 -6.50
N TRP A 83 -20.84 -11.96 -5.46
CA TRP A 83 -19.43 -12.26 -5.63
C TRP A 83 -19.21 -13.66 -6.20
N THR A 84 -18.26 -13.74 -7.13
CA THR A 84 -17.81 -15.00 -7.72
C THR A 84 -16.33 -15.20 -7.43
N LYS A 85 -15.81 -16.42 -7.62
CA LYS A 85 -14.37 -16.69 -7.47
C LYS A 85 -13.45 -15.66 -8.18
N PRO A 86 -13.71 -15.23 -9.42
CA PRO A 86 -12.87 -14.24 -10.09
C PRO A 86 -13.08 -12.79 -9.62
N THR A 87 -14.06 -12.50 -8.76
CA THR A 87 -14.23 -11.17 -8.15
C THR A 87 -13.00 -10.83 -7.31
N VAL A 88 -12.42 -9.66 -7.56
CA VAL A 88 -11.23 -9.17 -6.84
C VAL A 88 -11.65 -8.60 -5.48
N GLY A 89 -12.72 -7.80 -5.50
CA GLY A 89 -13.15 -6.97 -4.40
C GLY A 89 -13.96 -5.80 -4.91
N GLU A 90 -14.42 -4.96 -3.99
CA GLU A 90 -15.20 -3.77 -4.28
C GLU A 90 -14.86 -2.64 -3.30
N VAL A 91 -15.30 -1.43 -3.64
CA VAL A 91 -15.23 -0.28 -2.73
C VAL A 91 -16.66 0.13 -2.42
N GLU A 92 -17.00 0.15 -1.14
CA GLU A 92 -18.30 0.57 -0.63
C GLU A 92 -18.15 1.79 0.28
N MET A 93 -19.11 2.71 0.27
CA MET A 93 -19.16 3.78 1.25
C MET A 93 -19.95 3.33 2.48
N VAL A 94 -19.28 3.19 3.62
CA VAL A 94 -19.90 2.76 4.87
C VAL A 94 -19.76 3.86 5.92
N GLU A 95 -20.78 4.05 6.76
CA GLU A 95 -20.67 4.97 7.90
C GLU A 95 -19.58 4.50 8.87
N ALA A 96 -18.69 5.42 9.25
CA ALA A 96 -17.56 5.12 10.11
C ALA A 96 -18.00 4.57 11.48
N ALA A 97 -19.08 5.09 12.07
CA ALA A 97 -19.65 4.57 13.31
C ALA A 97 -20.24 3.16 13.15
N LEU A 98 -20.86 2.86 11.99
CA LEU A 98 -21.38 1.53 11.72
C LEU A 98 -20.24 0.52 11.64
N LEU A 99 -19.18 0.84 10.88
CA LEU A 99 -18.01 -0.02 10.76
C LEU A 99 -17.33 -0.25 12.12
N ALA A 100 -17.15 0.81 12.91
CA ALA A 100 -16.58 0.73 14.25
C ALA A 100 -17.42 -0.15 15.21
N SER A 101 -18.75 -0.19 15.04
CA SER A 101 -19.64 -1.02 15.86
C SER A 101 -19.62 -2.51 15.46
N GLN A 102 -19.26 -2.82 14.22
CA GLN A 102 -19.26 -4.18 13.68
C GLN A 102 -17.89 -4.85 13.76
N ARG A 103 -16.81 -4.07 13.83
CA ARG A 103 -15.42 -4.54 13.75
C ARG A 103 -14.54 -3.84 14.78
N ASP A 104 -14.05 -4.61 15.75
CA ASP A 104 -13.23 -4.08 16.87
C ASP A 104 -11.95 -3.39 16.39
N GLU A 105 -11.33 -3.88 15.31
CA GLU A 105 -10.12 -3.30 14.69
C GLU A 105 -10.33 -1.88 14.14
N TYR A 106 -11.59 -1.44 14.00
CA TYR A 106 -11.98 -0.12 13.54
C TYR A 106 -12.69 0.72 14.62
N ALA A 107 -12.62 0.33 15.89
CA ALA A 107 -13.31 1.03 16.98
C ALA A 107 -13.01 2.55 17.04
N ASP A 108 -11.78 2.95 16.69
CA ASP A 108 -11.36 4.36 16.66
C ASP A 108 -12.12 5.22 15.64
N LEU A 109 -12.72 4.59 14.62
CA LEU A 109 -13.52 5.29 13.60
C LEU A 109 -14.85 5.79 14.15
N ALA A 110 -15.28 5.33 15.33
CA ALA A 110 -16.50 5.83 16.00
C ALA A 110 -16.48 7.35 16.20
N ILE A 111 -15.28 7.94 16.33
CA ILE A 111 -15.07 9.39 16.46
C ILE A 111 -15.65 10.17 15.27
N LEU A 112 -15.71 9.57 14.08
CA LEU A 112 -16.23 10.21 12.87
C LEU A 112 -17.76 10.17 12.75
N GLY A 113 -18.47 9.43 13.62
CA GLY A 113 -19.92 9.34 13.60
C GLY A 113 -20.47 8.81 12.26
N ALA A 114 -21.52 9.45 11.75
CA ALA A 114 -22.21 9.08 10.51
C ALA A 114 -21.45 9.46 9.22
N LYS A 115 -20.17 9.86 9.30
CA LYS A 115 -19.39 10.16 8.10
C LYS A 115 -19.17 8.88 7.30
N ALA A 116 -19.63 8.88 6.05
CA ALA A 116 -19.33 7.80 5.11
C ALA A 116 -17.85 7.81 4.73
N ILE A 117 -17.21 6.65 4.83
CA ILE A 117 -15.82 6.42 4.45
C ILE A 117 -15.74 5.29 3.43
N PRO A 118 -14.76 5.33 2.50
CA PRO A 118 -14.50 4.21 1.61
C PRO A 118 -13.99 2.98 2.37
N VAL A 119 -14.65 1.85 2.16
CA VAL A 119 -14.29 0.54 2.68
C VAL A 119 -13.98 -0.36 1.49
N ILE A 120 -12.74 -0.84 1.44
CA ILE A 120 -12.27 -1.74 0.40
C ILE A 120 -12.46 -3.16 0.88
N LYS A 121 -13.39 -3.88 0.26
CA LYS A 121 -13.60 -5.30 0.53
C LYS A 121 -12.79 -6.12 -0.46
N LEU A 122 -11.97 -7.02 0.02
CA LEU A 122 -11.09 -7.89 -0.78
C LEU A 122 -11.48 -9.35 -0.63
N ASN A 123 -11.53 -10.05 -1.76
CA ASN A 123 -11.90 -11.46 -1.80
C ASN A 123 -10.75 -12.37 -1.35
N LYS A 124 -10.93 -13.00 -0.17
CA LYS A 124 -10.02 -14.03 0.36
C LYS A 124 -9.82 -15.21 -0.60
N ALA A 125 -10.83 -15.53 -1.41
CA ALA A 125 -10.83 -16.67 -2.32
C ALA A 125 -10.30 -16.35 -3.73
N TYR A 126 -9.79 -15.12 -3.98
CA TYR A 126 -9.36 -14.71 -5.31
C TYR A 126 -8.24 -15.63 -5.86
N PRO A 127 -8.48 -16.37 -6.98
CA PRO A 127 -7.61 -17.46 -7.42
C PRO A 127 -6.18 -17.04 -7.74
N TYR A 128 -5.97 -15.83 -8.28
CA TYR A 128 -4.63 -15.37 -8.64
C TYR A 128 -3.80 -14.98 -7.42
N LEU A 129 -4.44 -14.40 -6.40
CA LEU A 129 -3.78 -14.15 -5.11
C LEU A 129 -3.44 -15.48 -4.45
N LYS A 130 -4.40 -16.42 -4.39
CA LYS A 130 -4.17 -17.76 -3.83
C LYS A 130 -3.00 -18.46 -4.53
N LYS A 131 -2.98 -18.46 -5.87
CA LYS A 131 -1.89 -19.02 -6.67
C LYS A 131 -0.55 -18.32 -6.43
N TYR A 132 -0.55 -17.00 -6.23
CA TYR A 132 0.67 -16.26 -5.89
C TYR A 132 1.18 -16.66 -4.50
N LEU A 133 0.30 -16.73 -3.50
CA LEU A 133 0.65 -17.18 -2.14
C LEU A 133 1.11 -18.65 -2.11
N GLU A 134 0.56 -19.50 -2.98
CA GLU A 134 0.96 -20.91 -3.12
C GLU A 134 2.28 -21.09 -3.88
N LYS A 135 2.57 -20.21 -4.85
CA LYS A 135 3.82 -20.22 -5.64
C LYS A 135 4.98 -19.50 -4.94
N GLY A 136 4.67 -18.53 -4.10
CA GLY A 136 5.60 -17.69 -3.37
C GLY A 136 5.99 -18.32 -2.04
N VAL A 137 7.02 -19.16 -2.08
CA VAL A 137 8.08 -19.32 -1.08
C VAL A 137 7.70 -18.96 0.38
N LEU A 138 7.37 -19.98 1.16
CA LEU A 138 7.14 -19.97 2.62
C LEU A 138 8.33 -19.47 3.49
N SER A 139 9.33 -18.76 2.94
CA SER A 139 10.56 -18.45 3.67
C SER A 139 11.33 -17.18 3.26
N LEU A 140 10.73 -16.22 2.54
CA LEU A 140 11.49 -15.09 1.94
C LEU A 140 11.24 -13.71 2.54
N THR A 141 10.40 -13.59 3.58
CA THR A 141 10.36 -12.40 4.46
C THR A 141 9.84 -12.85 5.81
N ASP A 142 10.36 -12.32 6.92
CA ASP A 142 9.96 -12.70 8.30
C ASP A 142 8.46 -12.53 8.63
N GLY A 143 7.67 -11.90 7.74
CA GLY A 143 6.22 -11.71 7.88
C GLY A 143 5.32 -12.73 7.17
N GLY A 144 5.87 -13.68 6.41
CA GLY A 144 5.12 -14.80 5.80
C GLY A 144 3.94 -14.41 4.88
N PRO A 145 2.95 -15.30 4.71
CA PRO A 145 1.78 -15.08 3.84
C PRO A 145 0.94 -13.83 4.18
N GLU A 146 0.94 -13.40 5.45
CA GLU A 146 0.16 -12.24 5.90
C GLU A 146 0.80 -10.92 5.46
N ALA A 147 2.13 -10.80 5.47
CA ALA A 147 2.80 -9.64 4.90
C ALA A 147 2.55 -9.51 3.38
N ALA A 148 2.56 -10.64 2.66
CA ALA A 148 2.24 -10.67 1.23
C ALA A 148 0.80 -10.24 0.95
N LYS A 149 -0.16 -10.69 1.77
CA LYS A 149 -1.55 -10.22 1.72
C LYS A 149 -1.67 -8.73 2.01
N GLY A 150 -0.99 -8.23 3.05
CA GLY A 150 -1.00 -6.81 3.40
C GLY A 150 -0.50 -5.93 2.25
N ARG A 151 0.60 -6.31 1.61
CA ARG A 151 1.10 -5.56 0.45
C ARG A 151 0.13 -5.63 -0.73
N TYR A 152 -0.43 -6.80 -1.03
CA TYR A 152 -1.47 -6.95 -2.06
C TYR A 152 -2.65 -6.02 -1.78
N ALA A 153 -3.14 -6.00 -0.54
CA ALA A 153 -4.25 -5.16 -0.12
C ALA A 153 -3.97 -3.67 -0.31
N VAL A 154 -2.76 -3.19 -0.02
CA VAL A 154 -2.37 -1.81 -0.28
C VAL A 154 -2.38 -1.51 -1.78
N GLY A 155 -1.70 -2.34 -2.59
CA GLY A 155 -1.56 -2.09 -4.03
C GLY A 155 -2.89 -2.16 -4.77
N VAL A 156 -3.70 -3.18 -4.49
CA VAL A 156 -5.04 -3.33 -5.08
C VAL A 156 -6.00 -2.32 -4.48
N GLY A 157 -5.90 -2.00 -3.20
CA GLY A 157 -6.79 -1.05 -2.55
C GLY A 157 -6.67 0.36 -3.13
N VAL A 158 -5.45 0.85 -3.34
CA VAL A 158 -5.24 2.15 -4.03
C VAL A 158 -5.85 2.11 -5.43
N ALA A 159 -5.59 1.03 -6.19
CA ALA A 159 -6.09 0.89 -7.55
C ALA A 159 -7.63 0.84 -7.61
N LEU A 160 -8.27 0.10 -6.71
CA LEU A 160 -9.72 0.01 -6.59
C LEU A 160 -10.35 1.34 -6.19
N THR A 161 -9.71 2.09 -5.29
CA THR A 161 -10.18 3.42 -4.87
C THR A 161 -10.15 4.39 -6.05
N LEU A 162 -9.06 4.43 -6.81
CA LEU A 162 -8.94 5.27 -7.99
C LEU A 162 -9.96 4.89 -9.08
N LEU A 163 -10.22 3.58 -9.24
CA LEU A 163 -11.24 3.10 -10.17
C LEU A 163 -12.64 3.54 -9.75
N ASP A 164 -12.99 3.40 -8.47
CA ASP A 164 -14.28 3.85 -7.90
C ASP A 164 -14.46 5.37 -8.04
N GLU A 165 -13.44 6.17 -7.71
CA GLU A 165 -13.47 7.62 -7.95
C GLU A 165 -13.70 7.96 -9.43
N GLY A 166 -13.06 7.24 -10.34
CA GLY A 166 -13.23 7.40 -11.78
C GLY A 166 -14.64 7.01 -12.26
N ILE A 167 -15.20 5.93 -11.72
CA ILE A 167 -16.57 5.48 -12.01
C ILE A 167 -17.58 6.53 -11.55
N ARG A 168 -17.46 7.04 -10.32
CA ARG A 168 -18.37 8.07 -9.79
C ARG A 168 -18.34 9.35 -10.62
N LYS A 169 -17.13 9.83 -10.96
CA LYS A 169 -16.98 11.01 -11.83
C LYS A 169 -17.62 10.82 -13.21
N ARG A 170 -17.53 9.61 -13.80
CA ARG A 170 -18.20 9.30 -15.07
C ARG A 170 -19.70 9.16 -14.91
N GLN A 171 -20.18 8.55 -13.83
CA GLN A 171 -21.60 8.44 -13.55
C GLN A 171 -22.26 9.82 -13.50
N ASP A 172 -21.60 10.78 -12.86
CA ASP A 172 -22.07 12.16 -12.76
C ASP A 172 -22.08 12.91 -14.11
N ALA A 173 -21.21 12.54 -15.05
CA ALA A 173 -21.00 13.25 -16.32
C ALA A 173 -21.65 12.58 -17.54
N GLU A 174 -21.56 11.26 -17.65
CA GLU A 174 -21.78 10.46 -18.86
C GLU A 174 -22.61 9.19 -18.61
N GLY A 175 -22.99 8.91 -17.36
CA GLY A 175 -23.71 7.69 -16.94
C GLY A 175 -22.79 6.55 -16.50
N SER A 176 -23.37 5.55 -15.82
CA SER A 176 -22.61 4.46 -15.21
C SER A 176 -21.98 3.55 -16.26
N PRO A 177 -20.67 3.25 -16.17
CA PRO A 177 -20.04 2.20 -16.97
C PRO A 177 -20.77 0.87 -16.76
N ASN A 178 -20.75 0.00 -17.77
CA ASN A 178 -21.35 -1.32 -17.62
C ASN A 178 -20.54 -2.19 -16.62
N GLU A 179 -21.24 -3.10 -15.97
CA GLU A 179 -20.68 -3.95 -14.92
C GLU A 179 -19.54 -4.85 -15.42
N SER A 180 -19.63 -5.33 -16.67
CA SER A 180 -18.58 -6.16 -17.27
C SER A 180 -17.26 -5.42 -17.45
N TRP A 181 -17.30 -4.12 -17.78
CA TRP A 181 -16.10 -3.29 -17.87
C TRP A 181 -15.50 -3.03 -16.48
N ILE A 182 -16.33 -2.82 -15.47
CA ILE A 182 -15.88 -2.62 -14.07
C ILE A 182 -15.15 -3.88 -13.59
N LEU A 183 -15.78 -5.06 -13.74
CA LEU A 183 -15.18 -6.34 -13.36
C LEU A 183 -13.87 -6.62 -14.12
N ALA A 184 -13.84 -6.36 -15.43
CA ALA A 184 -12.63 -6.52 -16.23
C ALA A 184 -11.51 -5.58 -15.76
N SER A 185 -11.84 -4.33 -15.43
CA SER A 185 -10.88 -3.34 -14.94
C SER A 185 -10.32 -3.74 -13.57
N GLN A 186 -11.18 -4.16 -12.64
CA GLN A 186 -10.75 -4.67 -11.33
C GLN A 186 -9.81 -5.87 -11.47
N GLN A 187 -10.14 -6.84 -12.34
CA GLN A 187 -9.27 -7.99 -12.60
C GLN A 187 -7.94 -7.59 -13.24
N ALA A 188 -7.94 -6.63 -14.17
CA ALA A 188 -6.73 -6.14 -14.81
C ALA A 188 -5.80 -5.47 -13.78
N LEU A 189 -6.35 -4.63 -12.89
CA LEU A 189 -5.62 -3.98 -11.81
C LEU A 189 -5.00 -5.01 -10.86
N ALA A 190 -5.79 -5.99 -10.39
CA ALA A 190 -5.29 -7.03 -9.50
C ALA A 190 -4.18 -7.87 -10.13
N ARG A 191 -4.33 -8.22 -11.42
CA ARG A 191 -3.30 -8.95 -12.16
C ARG A 191 -2.04 -8.11 -12.38
N GLY A 192 -2.18 -6.82 -12.66
CA GLY A 192 -1.04 -5.89 -12.77
C GLY A 192 -0.26 -5.77 -11.46
N VAL A 193 -0.96 -5.64 -10.33
CA VAL A 193 -0.30 -5.65 -9.01
C VAL A 193 0.41 -6.98 -8.79
N LEU A 194 -0.24 -8.10 -9.07
CA LEU A 194 0.36 -9.43 -8.88
C LEU A 194 1.51 -9.74 -9.84
N SER A 195 1.54 -9.18 -11.05
CA SER A 195 2.63 -9.41 -12.00
C SER A 195 3.94 -8.73 -11.60
N MET A 196 3.86 -7.61 -10.87
CA MET A 196 5.05 -6.90 -10.37
C MET A 196 5.59 -7.49 -9.06
N ARG A 197 4.81 -8.34 -8.39
CA ARG A 197 5.17 -8.91 -7.07
C ARG A 197 6.44 -9.75 -7.07
N PRO A 198 6.63 -10.72 -7.99
CA PRO A 198 7.85 -11.53 -7.97
C PRO A 198 9.14 -10.70 -8.06
N SER A 199 9.15 -9.68 -8.93
CA SER A 199 10.28 -8.76 -9.08
C SER A 199 10.48 -7.87 -7.85
N PHE A 200 9.39 -7.45 -7.20
CA PHE A 200 9.48 -6.74 -5.93
C PHE A 200 10.06 -7.61 -4.82
N ASP A 201 9.61 -8.87 -4.71
CA ASP A 201 10.09 -9.81 -3.70
C ASP A 201 11.58 -10.15 -3.92
N GLU A 202 12.01 -10.29 -5.18
CA GLU A 202 13.40 -10.47 -5.57
C GLU A 202 14.27 -9.26 -5.17
N LEU A 203 13.80 -8.05 -5.43
CA LEU A 203 14.50 -6.82 -5.05
C LEU A 203 14.54 -6.61 -3.53
N ALA A 204 13.47 -6.96 -2.81
CA ALA A 204 13.44 -6.90 -1.36
C ALA A 204 14.51 -7.82 -0.75
N ARG A 205 14.61 -9.05 -1.27
CA ARG A 205 15.64 -10.03 -0.92
C ARG A 205 17.05 -9.51 -1.18
N GLU A 206 17.29 -8.91 -2.35
CA GLU A 206 18.63 -8.39 -2.72
C GLU A 206 19.06 -7.18 -1.89
N THR A 207 18.10 -6.38 -1.41
CA THR A 207 18.38 -5.12 -0.74
C THR A 207 18.34 -5.18 0.79
N GLY A 208 18.03 -6.34 1.38
CA GLY A 208 18.00 -6.52 2.84
C GLY A 208 17.07 -5.54 3.56
N VAL A 209 15.98 -5.12 2.90
CA VAL A 209 15.00 -4.15 3.44
C VAL A 209 13.95 -4.84 4.33
N GLU A 210 14.33 -5.97 4.91
CA GLU A 210 13.55 -6.71 5.89
C GLU A 210 13.89 -6.16 7.28
N ASP A 211 13.37 -4.97 7.60
CA ASP A 211 13.19 -4.46 8.98
C ASP A 211 12.09 -3.39 9.00
#